data_AF-A0AA88L827-F1
#
_entry.id   AF-A0AA88L827-F1
#
_cell.length_a   1.000
_cell.length_b   1.000
_cell.length_c   1.000
_cell.angle_alpha   90.00
_cell.angle_beta   90.00
_cell.angle_gamma   90.00
#
_symmetry.space_group_name_H-M   'P 1'
#
loop_
_entity.id
_entity.type
_entity.pdbx_description
1 polymer ?
#
loop_
_entity_poly.entity_id
_entity_poly.type
_entity_poly.pdbx_seq_one_letter_code
_entity_poly.pdbx_strand_id
1 'polypeptide(L)'
;MKELQSIIRLMTRIDAAYLNEGELNPVRDKLESANFTLQEIRKVILKTVYPCDEMLLHCIWKGVIKECKDLFQLRPTDEGLCCVFNSAVYKNLYKNNRRSRNVERSESHGLNLGLTVILDSNLDDYALTTSRYNGFKILVGHSEEFPDPGKRGFLAGPGMELYTAITPAITSTEPRVESADLPLEKLMCRFNSFKLKWLPTYTSASCLLECETEAMMKICGCRPFYYPVSSNLKSCNLRGYPCLANVTMMIRRLEIQCGCEDACDNIIYHVELSHAVFPGYGFYNGGFLESIKNIGNASSDKLEKFSNRTYNSENLSRLHFFYKDAYVIHYIRDLRLAWEDFI
;
A
#
# COMPACT_ATOMS: atom_id res chain seq x y z
N MET A 1 -9.97 13.33 22.42
CA MET A 1 -9.81 13.00 20.98
C MET A 1 -8.57 13.65 20.38
N LYS A 2 -8.40 14.98 20.42
CA LYS A 2 -7.20 15.67 19.89
C LYS A 2 -5.85 15.15 20.44
N GLU A 3 -5.76 14.84 21.73
CA GLU A 3 -4.52 14.31 22.32
C GLU A 3 -4.17 12.92 21.77
N LEU A 4 -5.16 12.04 21.56
CA LEU A 4 -4.98 10.71 20.96
C LEU A 4 -4.62 10.81 19.46
N GLN A 5 -5.19 11.80 18.75
CA GLN A 5 -4.81 12.16 17.38
C GLN A 5 -3.33 12.46 17.24
N SER A 6 -2.84 13.33 18.12
CA SER A 6 -1.44 13.70 18.19
C SER A 6 -0.53 12.52 18.51
N ILE A 7 -0.92 11.63 19.43
CA ILE A 7 -0.16 10.42 19.80
C ILE A 7 -0.01 9.49 18.59
N ILE A 8 -1.09 9.18 17.89
CA ILE A 8 -1.05 8.21 16.79
C ILE A 8 -0.34 8.81 15.59
N ARG A 9 -0.56 10.10 15.28
CA ARG A 9 0.19 10.80 14.23
C ARG A 9 1.69 10.77 14.47
N LEU A 10 2.12 10.95 15.72
CA LEU A 10 3.53 10.79 16.14
C LEU A 10 4.05 9.36 15.87
N MET A 11 3.20 8.35 16.02
CA MET A 11 3.58 6.93 15.97
C MET A 11 3.54 6.32 14.57
N THR A 12 2.69 6.84 13.67
CA THR A 12 2.37 6.19 12.39
C THR A 12 2.93 6.91 11.17
N ARG A 13 3.28 8.20 11.26
CA ARG A 13 3.74 8.96 10.09
C ARG A 13 5.06 9.68 10.36
N ILE A 14 6.05 9.34 9.55
CA ILE A 14 7.39 9.92 9.56
C ILE A 14 7.41 11.00 8.48
N ASP A 15 6.73 12.12 8.74
CA ASP A 15 6.67 13.26 7.81
C ASP A 15 7.13 14.58 8.47
N ALA A 16 7.54 15.55 7.65
CA ALA A 16 8.02 16.85 8.12
C ALA A 16 6.98 17.68 8.86
N ALA A 17 5.68 17.33 8.75
CA ALA A 17 4.64 18.06 9.46
C ALA A 17 4.85 17.97 10.99
N TYR A 18 5.51 16.89 11.44
CA TYR A 18 5.99 16.73 12.80
C TYR A 18 6.87 17.90 13.31
N LEU A 19 7.68 18.55 12.47
CA LEU A 19 8.59 19.62 12.88
C LEU A 19 7.89 20.97 13.10
N ASN A 20 6.69 21.15 12.54
CA ASN A 20 5.97 22.44 12.52
C ASN A 20 4.73 22.45 13.44
N GLU A 21 4.47 21.37 14.18
CA GLU A 21 3.33 21.27 15.09
C GLU A 21 3.79 21.37 16.55
N GLY A 22 3.91 22.61 17.05
CA GLY A 22 4.22 22.86 18.47
C GLY A 22 3.24 22.20 19.45
N GLU A 23 2.03 21.88 18.99
CA GLU A 23 0.98 21.16 19.73
C GLU A 23 1.33 19.68 20.02
N LEU A 24 2.31 19.10 19.32
CA LEU A 24 2.77 17.71 19.54
C LEU A 24 3.81 17.61 20.67
N ASN A 25 4.45 18.72 21.06
CA ASN A 25 5.49 18.71 22.09
C ASN A 25 4.98 18.21 23.47
N PRO A 26 3.82 18.67 24.00
CA PRO A 26 3.33 18.20 25.30
C PRO A 26 2.95 16.71 25.28
N VAL A 27 2.45 16.24 24.14
CA VAL A 27 2.06 14.84 23.93
C VAL A 27 3.29 13.96 23.88
N ARG A 28 4.34 14.41 23.18
CA ARG A 28 5.64 13.75 23.17
C ARG A 28 6.21 13.66 24.59
N ASP A 29 6.23 14.75 25.35
CA ASP A 29 6.80 14.78 26.70
C ASP A 29 6.05 13.83 27.66
N LYS A 30 4.71 13.72 27.51
CA LYS A 30 3.89 12.73 28.24
C LYS A 30 4.20 11.29 27.84
N LEU A 31 4.32 11.01 26.55
CA LEU A 31 4.66 9.65 26.09
C LEU A 31 6.11 9.27 26.46
N GLU A 32 7.01 10.24 26.46
CA GLU A 32 8.41 10.06 26.85
C GLU A 32 8.57 9.80 28.35
N SER A 33 7.75 10.44 29.20
CA SER A 33 7.73 10.18 30.64
C SER A 33 7.10 8.83 30.99
N ALA A 34 6.18 8.33 30.16
CA ALA A 34 5.55 7.01 30.32
C ALA A 34 6.44 5.82 29.88
N ASN A 35 7.57 6.08 29.21
CA ASN A 35 8.61 5.09 28.88
C ASN A 35 8.10 3.82 28.14
N PHE A 36 7.21 4.01 27.16
CA PHE A 36 6.58 2.94 26.39
C PHE A 36 7.59 2.02 25.69
N THR A 37 7.37 0.71 25.81
CA THR A 37 8.09 -0.33 25.09
C THR A 37 7.58 -0.47 23.65
N LEU A 38 8.41 -1.05 22.77
CA LEU A 38 8.04 -1.36 21.39
C LEU A 38 6.82 -2.30 21.29
N GLN A 39 6.66 -3.21 22.25
CA GLN A 39 5.51 -4.13 22.26
C GLN A 39 4.21 -3.40 22.60
N GLU A 40 4.26 -2.41 23.50
CA GLU A 40 3.11 -1.58 23.83
C GLU A 40 2.74 -0.67 22.67
N ILE A 41 3.72 -0.02 22.03
CA ILE A 41 3.53 0.76 20.81
C ILE A 41 2.81 -0.06 19.74
N ARG A 42 3.28 -1.29 19.49
CA ARG A 42 2.67 -2.20 18.53
C ARG A 42 1.24 -2.59 18.92
N LYS A 43 0.98 -2.87 20.20
CA LYS A 43 -0.36 -3.21 20.70
C LYS A 43 -1.33 -2.04 20.54
N VAL A 44 -0.88 -0.82 20.86
CA VAL A 44 -1.69 0.39 20.69
C VAL A 44 -2.04 0.58 19.22
N ILE A 45 -1.05 0.54 18.32
CA ILE A 45 -1.28 0.75 16.89
C ILE A 45 -2.23 -0.30 16.31
N LEU A 46 -2.07 -1.57 16.69
CA LEU A 46 -2.99 -2.63 16.25
C LEU A 46 -4.42 -2.46 16.79
N LYS A 47 -4.62 -1.77 17.91
CA LYS A 47 -5.94 -1.45 18.47
C LYS A 47 -6.55 -0.18 17.90
N THR A 48 -5.74 0.71 17.34
CA THR A 48 -6.17 2.02 16.82
C THR A 48 -6.34 2.02 15.32
N VAL A 49 -5.78 1.03 14.62
CA VAL A 49 -5.96 0.87 13.18
C VAL A 49 -7.36 0.38 12.91
N TYR A 50 -8.00 1.00 11.91
CA TYR A 50 -9.33 0.61 11.48
C TYR A 50 -9.30 -0.83 10.92
N PRO A 51 -9.99 -1.80 11.54
CA PRO A 51 -9.91 -3.19 11.14
C PRO A 51 -10.39 -3.40 9.70
N CYS A 52 -9.69 -4.25 8.95
CA CYS A 52 -10.03 -4.52 7.55
C CYS A 52 -11.44 -5.11 7.37
N ASP A 53 -11.94 -5.87 8.34
CA ASP A 53 -13.27 -6.47 8.33
C ASP A 53 -14.41 -5.48 8.60
N GLU A 54 -14.10 -4.34 9.24
CA GLU A 54 -15.02 -3.22 9.40
C GLU A 54 -14.94 -2.26 8.20
N MET A 55 -13.74 -1.99 7.70
CA MET A 55 -13.50 -1.13 6.54
C MET A 55 -14.03 -1.74 5.22
N LEU A 56 -13.87 -3.06 5.04
CA LEU A 56 -14.26 -3.81 3.84
C LEU A 56 -15.60 -4.50 4.12
N LEU A 57 -16.71 -3.87 3.70
CA LEU A 57 -18.05 -4.37 4.00
C LEU A 57 -18.46 -5.54 3.10
N HIS A 58 -18.09 -5.49 1.82
CA HIS A 58 -18.51 -6.46 0.82
C HIS A 58 -17.42 -6.68 -0.22
N CYS A 59 -17.12 -7.93 -0.56
CA CYS A 59 -16.08 -8.28 -1.52
C CYS A 59 -16.58 -9.33 -2.52
N ILE A 60 -16.30 -9.08 -3.80
CA ILE A 60 -16.56 -10.00 -4.91
C ILE A 60 -15.24 -10.23 -5.62
N TRP A 61 -14.85 -11.49 -5.78
CA TRP A 61 -13.68 -11.88 -6.55
C TRP A 61 -14.11 -12.85 -7.64
N LYS A 62 -13.84 -12.50 -8.90
CA LYS A 62 -14.22 -13.30 -10.07
C LYS A 62 -15.71 -13.65 -10.10
N GLY A 63 -16.56 -12.67 -9.79
CA GLY A 63 -18.01 -12.81 -9.81
C GLY A 63 -18.58 -13.61 -8.63
N VAL A 64 -17.72 -14.11 -7.73
CA VAL A 64 -18.13 -14.86 -6.54
C VAL A 64 -17.98 -13.98 -5.32
N ILE A 65 -19.04 -13.90 -4.52
CA ILE A 65 -19.01 -13.17 -3.26
C ILE A 65 -18.12 -13.93 -2.26
N LYS A 66 -17.20 -13.21 -1.62
CA LYS A 66 -16.22 -13.76 -0.68
C LYS A 66 -16.23 -12.93 0.60
N GLU A 67 -15.90 -13.58 1.70
CA GLU A 67 -15.59 -12.91 2.95
C GLU A 67 -14.33 -12.03 2.76
N CYS A 68 -14.43 -10.72 3.04
CA CYS A 68 -13.32 -9.80 2.82
C CYS A 68 -12.06 -10.18 3.62
N LYS A 69 -12.23 -10.72 4.84
CA LYS A 69 -11.15 -11.24 5.69
C LYS A 69 -10.36 -12.39 5.07
N ASP A 70 -10.96 -13.10 4.11
CA ASP A 70 -10.28 -14.15 3.37
C ASP A 70 -9.37 -13.56 2.28
N LEU A 71 -9.80 -12.48 1.64
CA LEU A 71 -9.05 -11.87 0.54
C LEU A 71 -7.96 -10.90 1.01
N PHE A 72 -8.23 -10.12 2.06
CA PHE A 72 -7.37 -9.04 2.53
C PHE A 72 -6.66 -9.38 3.84
N GLN A 73 -5.45 -8.87 3.99
CA GLN A 73 -4.66 -9.00 5.21
C GLN A 73 -4.10 -7.65 5.64
N LEU A 74 -4.08 -7.40 6.95
CA LEU A 74 -3.46 -6.20 7.49
C LEU A 74 -1.93 -6.33 7.40
N ARG A 75 -1.28 -5.41 6.67
CA ARG A 75 0.16 -5.44 6.38
C ARG A 75 0.80 -4.06 6.50
N PRO A 76 2.09 -4.00 6.90
CA PRO A 76 2.81 -2.74 7.01
C PRO A 76 3.26 -2.20 5.65
N THR A 77 3.08 -0.90 5.44
CA THR A 77 3.42 -0.13 4.24
C THR A 77 4.21 1.13 4.63
N ASP A 78 4.55 2.00 3.67
CA ASP A 78 5.17 3.30 3.94
C ASP A 78 4.22 4.35 4.57
N GLU A 79 2.92 4.09 4.61
CA GLU A 79 1.88 4.93 5.24
C GLU A 79 1.23 4.24 6.47
N GLY A 80 1.86 3.22 7.04
CA GLY A 80 1.40 2.54 8.27
C GLY A 80 0.87 1.13 8.01
N LEU A 81 -0.27 0.75 8.60
CA LEU A 81 -0.88 -0.56 8.38
C LEU A 81 -2.05 -0.43 7.40
N CYS A 82 -2.01 -1.18 6.29
CA CYS A 82 -3.04 -1.16 5.25
C CYS A 82 -3.64 -2.56 5.03
N CYS A 83 -4.85 -2.60 4.48
CA CYS A 83 -5.48 -3.83 4.02
C CYS A 83 -4.95 -4.18 2.62
N VAL A 84 -4.22 -5.28 2.52
CA VAL A 84 -3.54 -5.69 1.28
C VAL A 84 -4.15 -6.97 0.74
N PHE A 85 -4.58 -6.92 -0.52
CA PHE A 85 -5.01 -8.06 -1.32
C PHE A 85 -3.82 -8.63 -2.10
N ASN A 86 -3.73 -9.96 -2.18
CA ASN A 86 -2.87 -10.68 -3.13
C ASN A 86 -1.37 -10.32 -3.14
N SER A 87 -0.75 -10.14 -1.97
CA SER A 87 0.67 -9.81 -1.85
C SER A 87 1.52 -11.00 -1.37
N ALA A 88 2.54 -11.33 -2.16
CA ALA A 88 3.53 -12.36 -1.90
C ALA A 88 4.78 -11.85 -1.17
N VAL A 89 5.10 -10.55 -1.26
CA VAL A 89 6.31 -9.96 -0.66
C VAL A 89 6.43 -10.31 0.85
N TYR A 90 5.32 -10.25 1.58
CA TYR A 90 5.29 -10.53 3.02
C TYR A 90 5.48 -12.00 3.39
N LYS A 91 5.27 -12.95 2.48
CA LYS A 91 5.59 -14.36 2.70
C LYS A 91 7.08 -14.54 2.91
N ASN A 92 7.84 -13.92 2.02
CA ASN A 92 9.29 -14.00 1.99
C ASN A 92 9.92 -13.28 3.19
N LEU A 93 9.30 -12.18 3.65
CA LEU A 93 9.74 -11.41 4.81
C LEU A 93 9.43 -12.08 6.16
N TYR A 94 8.33 -12.83 6.24
CA TYR A 94 7.89 -13.50 7.48
C TYR A 94 7.84 -15.02 7.28
N LYS A 95 8.99 -15.68 7.36
CA LYS A 95 9.18 -17.15 7.14
C LYS A 95 8.22 -18.07 7.92
N ASN A 96 7.53 -17.59 8.95
CA ASN A 96 6.59 -18.36 9.77
C ASN A 96 5.10 -18.17 9.42
N ASN A 97 4.76 -17.39 8.39
CA ASN A 97 3.37 -17.10 8.06
C ASN A 97 2.74 -18.23 7.20
N ARG A 98 2.29 -19.29 7.87
CA ARG A 98 1.55 -20.43 7.26
C ARG A 98 0.23 -20.05 6.57
N ARG A 99 -0.22 -18.80 6.70
CA ARG A 99 -1.43 -18.25 6.03
C ARG A 99 -1.14 -17.58 4.69
N SER A 100 0.09 -17.66 4.17
CA SER A 100 0.40 -17.08 2.87
C SER A 100 -0.25 -17.91 1.76
N ARG A 101 -1.33 -17.35 1.19
CA ARG A 101 -2.01 -17.87 0.00
C ARG A 101 -1.10 -17.71 -1.22
N ASN A 102 -1.28 -18.60 -2.20
CA ASN A 102 -0.70 -18.42 -3.52
C ASN A 102 -1.24 -17.13 -4.15
N VAL A 103 -0.46 -16.53 -5.04
CA VAL A 103 -0.89 -15.34 -5.77
C VAL A 103 -2.11 -15.69 -6.62
N GLU A 104 -3.20 -15.00 -6.37
CA GLU A 104 -4.44 -15.06 -7.14
C GLU A 104 -4.22 -14.44 -8.52
N ARG A 105 -4.77 -15.06 -9.57
CA ARG A 105 -4.66 -14.57 -10.96
C ARG A 105 -6.03 -14.51 -11.59
N SER A 106 -6.32 -13.46 -12.35
CA SER A 106 -7.50 -13.45 -13.22
C SER A 106 -7.20 -14.28 -14.48
N GLU A 107 -8.17 -15.03 -14.96
CA GLU A 107 -8.04 -15.83 -16.19
C GLU A 107 -8.34 -15.02 -17.45
N SER A 108 -9.03 -13.89 -17.32
CA SER A 108 -9.33 -12.98 -18.43
C SER A 108 -9.61 -11.56 -17.92
N HIS A 109 -10.15 -10.72 -18.79
CA HIS A 109 -10.41 -9.30 -18.61
C HIS A 109 -11.88 -9.02 -18.27
N GLY A 110 -12.17 -7.77 -17.92
CA GLY A 110 -13.51 -7.30 -17.63
C GLY A 110 -13.94 -7.41 -16.16
N LEU A 111 -15.02 -6.69 -15.84
CA LEU A 111 -15.48 -6.44 -14.48
C LEU A 111 -15.81 -7.71 -13.68
N ASN A 112 -16.45 -8.68 -14.33
CA ASN A 112 -16.91 -9.91 -13.67
C ASN A 112 -15.75 -10.81 -13.22
N LEU A 113 -14.57 -10.67 -13.82
CA LEU A 113 -13.38 -11.44 -13.45
C LEU A 113 -12.44 -10.65 -12.53
N GLY A 114 -12.81 -9.42 -12.22
CA GLY A 114 -12.07 -8.53 -11.34
C GLY A 114 -12.40 -8.70 -9.86
N LEU A 115 -11.94 -7.70 -9.10
CA LEU A 115 -12.22 -7.50 -7.69
C LEU A 115 -13.19 -6.34 -7.53
N THR A 116 -14.32 -6.55 -6.87
CA THR A 116 -15.22 -5.49 -6.44
C THR A 116 -15.25 -5.41 -4.92
N VAL A 117 -15.13 -4.21 -4.37
CA VAL A 117 -15.14 -3.98 -2.92
C VAL A 117 -16.06 -2.81 -2.59
N ILE A 118 -16.84 -2.91 -1.53
CA ILE A 118 -17.48 -1.75 -0.90
C ILE A 118 -16.71 -1.41 0.38
N LEU A 119 -16.21 -0.18 0.40
CA LEU A 119 -15.48 0.41 1.51
C LEU A 119 -16.39 1.29 2.34
N ASP A 120 -16.18 1.29 3.64
CA ASP A 120 -16.84 2.18 4.58
C ASP A 120 -15.82 3.14 5.18
N SER A 121 -15.95 4.43 4.84
CA SER A 121 -15.08 5.46 5.40
C SER A 121 -15.37 5.69 6.89
N ASN A 122 -16.61 5.49 7.36
CA ASN A 122 -17.01 5.78 8.73
C ASN A 122 -16.48 7.14 9.24
N LEU A 123 -16.83 8.23 8.56
CA LEU A 123 -16.34 9.59 8.83
C LEU A 123 -16.61 10.09 10.25
N ASP A 124 -17.64 9.55 10.93
CA ASP A 124 -17.90 9.88 12.34
C ASP A 124 -16.83 9.30 13.28
N ASP A 125 -16.19 8.20 12.86
CA ASP A 125 -15.02 7.59 13.50
C ASP A 125 -13.70 8.03 12.83
N TYR A 126 -13.71 9.09 12.01
CA TYR A 126 -12.50 9.84 11.67
C TYR A 126 -12.02 10.63 12.88
N ALA A 127 -11.92 9.96 14.02
CA ALA A 127 -11.22 10.44 15.17
C ALA A 127 -9.74 10.62 14.84
N LEU A 128 -9.17 10.13 13.72
CA LEU A 128 -7.73 9.98 13.51
C LEU A 128 -7.30 9.89 12.02
N THR A 129 -7.22 11.01 11.29
CA THR A 129 -6.61 11.01 9.94
C THR A 129 -5.38 11.91 9.87
N THR A 130 -4.30 11.42 9.25
CA THR A 130 -3.10 12.22 8.93
C THR A 130 -3.20 12.89 7.57
N SER A 131 -4.23 12.53 6.81
CA SER A 131 -4.49 12.98 5.45
C SER A 131 -5.57 14.07 5.43
N ARG A 132 -5.40 15.09 4.60
CA ARG A 132 -6.34 16.21 4.46
C ARG A 132 -7.52 15.92 3.51
N TYR A 133 -7.84 14.65 3.30
CA TYR A 133 -8.92 14.22 2.41
C TYR A 133 -9.78 13.17 3.12
N ASN A 134 -11.05 13.08 2.70
CA ASN A 134 -11.94 12.04 3.15
C ASN A 134 -11.90 10.86 2.17
N GLY A 135 -11.66 9.66 2.70
CA GLY A 135 -11.73 8.40 1.97
C GLY A 135 -10.41 7.64 2.02
N PHE A 136 -10.14 6.86 0.98
CA PHE A 136 -9.09 5.87 0.95
C PHE A 136 -7.97 6.25 -0.02
N LYS A 137 -6.74 5.90 0.36
CA LYS A 137 -5.60 5.87 -0.56
C LYS A 137 -5.36 4.45 -1.00
N ILE A 138 -5.25 4.24 -2.31
CA ILE A 138 -5.22 2.93 -2.94
C ILE A 138 -3.99 2.83 -3.83
N LEU A 139 -3.33 1.68 -3.78
CA LEU A 139 -2.21 1.34 -4.65
C LEU A 139 -2.52 0.05 -5.38
N VAL A 140 -2.33 0.05 -6.70
CA VAL A 140 -2.25 -1.15 -7.53
C VAL A 140 -0.78 -1.39 -7.84
N GLY A 141 -0.24 -2.53 -7.42
CA GLY A 141 1.17 -2.86 -7.58
C GLY A 141 1.38 -4.36 -7.77
N HIS A 142 2.61 -4.75 -8.10
CA HIS A 142 2.97 -6.15 -8.30
C HIS A 142 2.97 -6.94 -6.97
N SER A 143 2.56 -8.21 -7.01
CA SER A 143 2.40 -9.03 -5.80
C SER A 143 3.70 -9.22 -5.00
N GLU A 144 4.85 -9.15 -5.66
CA GLU A 144 6.18 -9.29 -5.05
C GLU A 144 6.85 -7.95 -4.73
N GLU A 145 6.21 -6.83 -5.06
CA GLU A 145 6.72 -5.49 -4.77
C GLU A 145 6.28 -5.06 -3.36
N PHE A 146 7.16 -4.38 -2.63
CA PHE A 146 6.77 -3.73 -1.38
C PHE A 146 5.83 -2.54 -1.67
N PRO A 147 4.64 -2.47 -1.04
CA PRO A 147 3.68 -1.40 -1.31
C PRO A 147 4.08 -0.09 -0.63
N ASP A 148 4.19 0.96 -1.44
CA ASP A 148 4.50 2.35 -1.08
C ASP A 148 3.36 3.31 -1.49
N PRO A 149 2.13 3.11 -0.97
CA PRO A 149 0.99 3.97 -1.28
C PRO A 149 1.29 5.45 -1.03
N GLY A 150 2.18 5.80 -0.09
CA GLY A 150 2.60 7.18 0.16
C GLY A 150 3.16 7.89 -1.08
N LYS A 151 3.79 7.15 -2.00
CA LYS A 151 4.45 7.67 -3.20
C LYS A 151 3.60 7.50 -4.47
N ARG A 152 2.94 6.35 -4.64
CA ARG A 152 2.26 5.96 -5.90
C ARG A 152 0.74 5.83 -5.80
N GLY A 153 0.15 6.01 -4.62
CA GLY A 153 -1.27 5.78 -4.40
C GLY A 153 -2.18 6.87 -4.99
N PHE A 154 -3.37 6.47 -5.45
CA PHE A 154 -4.46 7.37 -5.84
C PHE A 154 -5.57 7.38 -4.77
N LEU A 155 -6.51 8.32 -4.87
CA LEU A 155 -7.57 8.52 -3.86
C LEU A 155 -8.93 8.00 -4.34
N ALA A 156 -9.70 7.44 -3.42
CA ALA A 156 -11.13 7.15 -3.57
C ALA A 156 -11.88 7.78 -2.39
N GLY A 157 -12.67 8.82 -2.67
CA GLY A 157 -13.50 9.47 -1.66
C GLY A 157 -14.79 8.71 -1.35
N PRO A 158 -15.51 9.08 -0.30
CA PRO A 158 -16.85 8.57 -0.03
C PRO A 158 -17.86 8.98 -1.11
N GLY A 159 -18.97 8.24 -1.22
CA GLY A 159 -20.08 8.58 -2.10
C GLY A 159 -19.79 8.39 -3.59
N MET A 160 -18.75 7.62 -3.93
CA MET A 160 -18.38 7.36 -5.33
C MET A 160 -18.30 5.87 -5.66
N GLU A 161 -18.63 5.57 -6.91
CA GLU A 161 -18.37 4.28 -7.54
C GLU A 161 -17.20 4.48 -8.50
N LEU A 162 -16.06 3.86 -8.19
CA LEU A 162 -14.81 4.01 -8.90
C LEU A 162 -14.50 2.74 -9.70
N TYR A 163 -14.29 2.91 -11.00
CA TYR A 163 -13.84 1.90 -11.92
C TYR A 163 -12.34 2.10 -12.16
N THR A 164 -11.56 1.11 -11.78
CA THR A 164 -10.11 1.04 -11.89
C THR A 164 -9.77 0.02 -12.97
N ALA A 165 -9.65 0.49 -14.21
CA ALA A 165 -9.27 -0.33 -15.35
C ALA A 165 -7.74 -0.46 -15.39
N ILE A 166 -7.25 -1.70 -15.42
CA ILE A 166 -5.83 -2.02 -15.32
C ILE A 166 -5.33 -2.55 -16.66
N THR A 167 -4.27 -1.95 -17.19
CA THR A 167 -3.54 -2.44 -18.37
C THR A 167 -2.09 -2.74 -17.95
N PRO A 168 -1.68 -4.02 -17.91
CA PRO A 168 -0.29 -4.36 -17.62
C PRO A 168 0.61 -4.00 -18.81
N ALA A 169 1.81 -3.54 -18.49
CA ALA A 169 2.92 -3.38 -19.40
C ALA A 169 4.10 -4.19 -18.87
N ILE A 170 4.64 -5.08 -19.69
CA ILE A 170 5.80 -5.90 -19.36
C ILE A 170 7.00 -5.28 -20.04
N THR A 171 8.09 -5.09 -19.30
CA THR A 171 9.41 -4.84 -19.88
C THR A 171 10.25 -6.09 -19.66
N SER A 172 10.89 -6.58 -20.72
CA SER A 172 11.91 -7.62 -20.62
C SER A 172 13.19 -7.17 -21.30
N THR A 173 14.32 -7.65 -20.80
CA THR A 173 15.62 -7.39 -21.38
C THR A 173 16.17 -8.66 -22.04
N GLU A 174 16.63 -8.53 -23.29
CA GLU A 174 17.21 -9.67 -24.01
C GLU A 174 18.47 -10.19 -23.30
N PRO A 175 18.69 -11.53 -23.22
CA PRO A 175 19.84 -12.10 -22.50
C PRO A 175 21.19 -11.58 -22.97
N ARG A 176 21.28 -11.19 -24.26
CA ARG A 176 22.52 -10.63 -24.82
C ARG A 176 22.89 -9.28 -24.22
N VAL A 177 21.92 -8.49 -23.76
CA VAL A 177 22.17 -7.21 -23.08
C VAL A 177 22.81 -7.45 -21.72
N GLU A 178 22.35 -8.45 -20.96
CA GLU A 178 22.96 -8.84 -19.68
C GLU A 178 24.38 -9.38 -19.91
N SER A 179 24.60 -10.17 -20.96
CA SER A 179 25.91 -10.71 -21.30
C SER A 179 26.93 -9.66 -21.80
N ALA A 180 26.45 -8.49 -22.24
CA ALA A 180 27.31 -7.43 -22.76
C ALA A 180 27.99 -6.61 -21.65
N ASP A 181 27.66 -6.87 -20.38
CA ASP A 181 28.26 -6.24 -19.18
C ASP A 181 28.42 -4.72 -19.30
N LEU A 182 27.34 -4.08 -19.77
CA LEU A 182 27.33 -2.64 -19.99
C LEU A 182 27.36 -1.89 -18.65
N PRO A 183 28.02 -0.72 -18.59
CA PRO A 183 28.00 0.12 -17.39
C PRO A 183 26.57 0.58 -17.06
N LEU A 184 26.30 0.78 -15.77
CA LEU A 184 24.97 1.13 -15.26
C LEU A 184 24.42 2.41 -15.90
N GLU A 185 25.28 3.37 -16.22
CA GLU A 185 24.90 4.62 -16.87
C GLU A 185 24.30 4.41 -18.27
N LYS A 186 24.70 3.33 -18.97
CA LYS A 186 24.12 2.93 -20.25
C LYS A 186 22.88 2.05 -20.09
N LEU A 187 22.86 1.18 -19.06
CA LEU A 187 21.73 0.26 -18.81
C LEU A 187 20.50 0.97 -18.23
N MET A 188 20.74 1.89 -17.29
CA MET A 188 19.73 2.61 -16.50
C MET A 188 18.71 1.68 -15.79
N CYS A 189 19.09 0.43 -15.53
CA CYS A 189 18.28 -0.55 -14.82
C CYS A 189 19.15 -1.58 -14.10
N ARG A 190 18.57 -2.30 -13.13
CA ARG A 190 19.24 -3.42 -12.43
C ARG A 190 18.61 -4.75 -12.83
N PHE A 191 19.46 -5.74 -13.11
CA PHE A 191 19.02 -7.11 -13.34
C PHE A 191 18.57 -7.80 -12.05
N ASN A 192 17.75 -8.84 -12.18
CA ASN A 192 17.24 -9.65 -11.06
C ASN A 192 18.35 -10.40 -10.27
N SER A 193 19.55 -10.48 -10.86
CA SER A 193 20.76 -10.96 -10.21
C SER A 193 21.23 -10.03 -9.09
N PHE A 194 20.92 -8.73 -9.16
CA PHE A 194 21.22 -7.78 -8.09
C PHE A 194 20.44 -8.13 -6.82
N LYS A 195 21.17 -8.35 -5.73
CA LYS A 195 20.58 -8.71 -4.44
C LYS A 195 20.57 -7.54 -3.48
N LEU A 196 19.36 -7.26 -3.01
CA LEU A 196 19.11 -6.41 -1.86
C LEU A 196 19.59 -7.10 -0.57
N LYS A 197 19.84 -6.30 0.47
CA LYS A 197 20.43 -6.76 1.73
C LYS A 197 19.45 -7.53 2.61
N TRP A 198 18.17 -7.19 2.52
CA TRP A 198 17.12 -7.59 3.44
C TRP A 198 15.85 -8.06 2.72
N LEU A 199 15.45 -7.36 1.66
CA LEU A 199 14.27 -7.68 0.85
C LEU A 199 14.62 -8.74 -0.21
N PRO A 200 13.69 -9.65 -0.55
CA PRO A 200 13.97 -10.82 -1.38
C PRO A 200 14.14 -10.51 -2.87
N THR A 201 13.41 -9.52 -3.37
CA THR A 201 13.29 -9.21 -4.80
C THR A 201 13.64 -7.75 -5.02
N TYR A 202 14.48 -7.48 -6.02
CA TYR A 202 14.80 -6.11 -6.40
C TYR A 202 13.62 -5.48 -7.13
N THR A 203 13.14 -4.36 -6.59
CA THR A 203 12.30 -3.38 -7.29
C THR A 203 12.82 -2.00 -6.88
N SER A 204 12.53 -0.96 -7.67
CA SER A 204 12.90 0.41 -7.28
C SER A 204 12.29 0.80 -5.92
N ALA A 205 11.04 0.39 -5.65
CA ALA A 205 10.40 0.58 -4.33
C ALA A 205 11.14 -0.17 -3.20
N SER A 206 11.57 -1.41 -3.42
CA SER A 206 12.31 -2.20 -2.43
C SER A 206 13.70 -1.62 -2.17
N CYS A 207 14.40 -1.18 -3.21
CA CYS A 207 15.69 -0.49 -3.09
C CYS A 207 15.54 0.80 -2.27
N LEU A 208 14.53 1.62 -2.56
CA LEU A 208 14.27 2.85 -1.81
C LEU A 208 14.00 2.57 -0.33
N LEU A 209 13.22 1.54 -0.02
CA LEU A 209 12.97 1.13 1.37
C LEU A 209 14.26 0.71 2.10
N GLU A 210 15.15 -0.03 1.43
CA GLU A 210 16.45 -0.40 2.03
C GLU A 210 17.36 0.81 2.21
N CYS A 211 17.44 1.70 1.23
CA CYS A 211 18.22 2.93 1.31
C CYS A 211 17.74 3.82 2.46
N GLU A 212 16.42 4.02 2.57
CA GLU A 212 15.80 4.75 3.68
C GLU A 212 16.12 4.09 5.03
N THR A 213 15.99 2.76 5.12
CA THR A 213 16.32 2.01 6.34
C THR A 213 17.80 2.16 6.71
N GLU A 214 18.70 2.05 5.74
CA GLU A 214 20.14 2.14 5.98
C GLU A 214 20.54 3.55 6.44
N ALA A 215 20.00 4.59 5.83
CA ALA A 215 20.19 5.97 6.26
C ALA A 215 19.69 6.19 7.70
N MET A 216 18.49 5.69 8.03
CA MET A 216 17.93 5.78 9.38
C MET A 216 18.78 5.03 10.41
N MET A 217 19.26 3.83 10.07
CA MET A 217 20.14 3.06 10.94
C MET A 217 21.49 3.74 11.14
N LYS A 218 22.06 4.38 10.12
CA LYS A 218 23.36 5.08 10.19
C LYS A 218 23.29 6.37 11.01
N ILE A 219 22.23 7.16 10.83
CA ILE A 219 22.08 8.49 11.44
C ILE A 219 21.41 8.40 12.82
N CYS A 220 20.32 7.65 12.92
CA CYS A 220 19.50 7.57 14.14
C CYS A 220 19.78 6.30 14.98
N GLY A 221 20.49 5.31 14.43
CA GLY A 221 20.77 4.04 15.13
C GLY A 221 19.56 3.11 15.27
N CYS A 222 18.44 3.42 14.60
CA CYS A 222 17.22 2.62 14.66
C CYS A 222 16.34 2.88 13.44
N ARG A 223 15.33 2.02 13.24
CA ARG A 223 14.35 2.09 12.14
C ARG A 223 12.90 2.18 12.64
N PRO A 224 11.93 2.54 11.79
CA PRO A 224 10.51 2.49 12.14
C PRO A 224 10.07 1.06 12.47
N PHE A 225 9.17 0.86 13.44
CA PHE A 225 8.79 -0.50 13.85
C PHE A 225 8.08 -1.29 12.74
N TYR A 226 7.39 -0.59 11.82
CA TYR A 226 6.60 -1.19 10.74
C TYR A 226 7.42 -1.55 9.49
N TYR A 227 8.64 -1.03 9.32
CA TYR A 227 9.48 -1.36 8.17
C TYR A 227 9.85 -2.86 8.14
N PRO A 228 9.58 -3.59 7.04
CA PRO A 228 9.65 -5.06 7.03
C PRO A 228 10.99 -5.61 6.50
N VAL A 229 12.12 -5.07 6.96
CA VAL A 229 13.46 -5.37 6.41
C VAL A 229 14.22 -6.43 7.23
N SER A 230 14.20 -6.39 8.56
CA SER A 230 14.69 -7.51 9.40
C SER A 230 14.27 -7.35 10.86
N SER A 231 14.02 -8.48 11.55
CA SER A 231 13.75 -8.49 12.99
C SER A 231 14.97 -8.16 13.85
N ASN A 232 16.18 -8.32 13.30
CA ASN A 232 17.43 -8.11 14.05
C ASN A 232 17.85 -6.64 14.09
N LEU A 233 17.25 -5.79 13.26
CA LEU A 233 17.49 -4.36 13.29
C LEU A 233 16.67 -3.71 14.41
N LYS A 234 17.32 -2.84 15.19
CA LYS A 234 16.69 -2.12 16.29
C LYS A 234 15.58 -1.19 15.79
N SER A 235 14.38 -1.35 16.31
CA SER A 235 13.29 -0.40 16.10
C SER A 235 13.42 0.80 17.04
N CYS A 236 13.09 2.00 16.56
CA CYS A 236 13.07 3.20 17.38
C CYS A 236 11.94 3.15 18.39
N ASN A 237 12.21 3.63 19.61
CA ASN A 237 11.15 4.12 20.50
C ASN A 237 10.68 5.50 20.02
N LEU A 238 9.70 6.09 20.71
CA LEU A 238 9.12 7.39 20.32
C LEU A 238 10.16 8.52 20.26
N ARG A 239 11.23 8.47 21.08
CA ARG A 239 12.33 9.45 21.04
C ARG A 239 13.10 9.46 19.73
N GLY A 240 13.09 8.35 18.97
CA GLY A 240 13.79 8.25 17.69
C GLY A 240 13.01 8.82 16.51
N TYR A 241 11.69 8.93 16.59
CA TYR A 241 10.83 9.40 15.49
C TYR A 241 11.15 10.81 14.96
N PRO A 242 11.52 11.80 15.81
CA PRO A 242 12.00 13.09 15.33
C PRO A 242 13.21 12.98 14.39
N CYS A 243 14.16 12.10 14.75
CA CYS A 243 15.34 11.85 13.93
C CYS A 243 14.96 11.15 12.63
N LEU A 244 14.10 10.12 12.68
CA LEU A 244 13.60 9.43 11.51
C LEU A 244 12.93 10.39 10.51
N ALA A 245 12.10 11.32 11.01
CA ALA A 245 11.43 12.32 10.18
C ALA A 245 12.43 13.27 9.50
N ASN A 246 13.49 13.65 10.22
CA ASN A 246 14.56 14.45 9.62
C ASN A 246 15.29 13.69 8.51
N VAL A 247 15.64 12.41 8.73
CA VAL A 247 16.29 11.58 7.69
C VAL A 247 15.41 11.45 6.45
N THR A 248 14.11 11.21 6.62
CA THR A 248 13.15 11.17 5.50
C THR A 248 13.15 12.50 4.72
N MET A 249 13.31 13.64 5.41
CA MET A 249 13.42 14.94 4.75
C MET A 249 14.75 15.13 4.02
N MET A 250 15.87 14.66 4.57
CA MET A 250 17.17 14.69 3.90
C MET A 250 17.12 13.91 2.57
N ILE A 251 16.48 12.74 2.57
CA ILE A 251 16.29 11.92 1.36
C ILE A 251 15.40 12.66 0.36
N ARG A 252 14.27 13.25 0.80
CA ARG A 252 13.38 14.05 -0.08
C ARG A 252 14.06 15.29 -0.67
N ARG A 253 15.00 15.90 0.06
CA ARG A 253 15.81 17.04 -0.38
C ARG A 253 17.03 16.63 -1.20
N LEU A 254 17.22 15.34 -1.46
CA LEU A 254 18.36 14.77 -2.18
C LEU A 254 19.71 15.01 -1.50
N GLU A 255 19.73 15.33 -0.20
CA GLU A 255 20.94 15.39 0.62
C GLU A 255 21.53 13.98 0.84
N ILE A 256 20.66 12.97 0.78
CA ILE A 256 21.02 11.55 0.75
C ILE A 256 20.53 10.99 -0.58
N GLN A 257 21.46 10.57 -1.43
CA GLN A 257 21.15 10.02 -2.76
C GLN A 257 20.96 8.49 -2.68
N CYS A 258 19.80 8.03 -3.14
CA CYS A 258 19.53 6.61 -3.34
C CYS A 258 19.64 6.29 -4.83
N GLY A 259 20.67 5.52 -5.22
CA GLY A 259 20.86 5.01 -6.59
C GLY A 259 19.98 3.80 -6.88
N CYS A 260 18.66 4.03 -6.94
CA CYS A 260 17.64 3.00 -7.12
C CYS A 260 17.03 3.08 -8.51
N GLU A 261 17.72 2.51 -9.50
CA GLU A 261 17.20 2.38 -10.86
C GLU A 261 16.06 1.35 -10.93
N ASP A 262 15.26 1.37 -11.99
CA ASP A 262 14.22 0.35 -12.18
C ASP A 262 14.80 -1.04 -12.46
N ALA A 263 14.00 -2.08 -12.25
CA ALA A 263 14.39 -3.43 -12.65
C ALA A 263 14.38 -3.55 -14.18
N CYS A 264 15.38 -4.24 -14.75
CA CYS A 264 15.50 -4.45 -16.20
C CYS A 264 14.35 -5.29 -16.75
N ASP A 265 13.87 -6.25 -15.95
CA ASP A 265 12.62 -6.97 -16.19
C ASP A 265 11.60 -6.51 -15.16
N ASN A 266 10.47 -5.97 -15.62
CA ASN A 266 9.43 -5.50 -14.71
C ASN A 266 8.03 -5.62 -15.31
N ILE A 267 7.05 -5.58 -14.43
CA ILE A 267 5.64 -5.48 -14.80
C ILE A 267 5.09 -4.21 -14.16
N ILE A 268 4.64 -3.29 -14.99
CA ILE A 268 4.02 -2.03 -14.57
C ILE A 268 2.52 -2.14 -14.83
N TYR A 269 1.70 -1.65 -13.91
CA TYR A 269 0.26 -1.61 -14.07
C TYR A 269 -0.17 -0.17 -14.34
N HIS A 270 -0.62 0.10 -15.58
CA HIS A 270 -1.26 1.37 -15.90
C HIS A 270 -2.71 1.32 -15.43
N VAL A 271 -3.11 2.37 -14.71
CA VAL A 271 -4.44 2.49 -14.13
C VAL A 271 -5.17 3.64 -14.80
N GLU A 272 -6.33 3.34 -15.37
CA GLU A 272 -7.30 4.33 -15.85
C GLU A 272 -8.48 4.37 -14.88
N LEU A 273 -8.81 5.57 -14.42
CA LEU A 273 -9.86 5.80 -13.42
C LEU A 273 -11.07 6.45 -14.08
N SER A 274 -12.25 5.88 -13.86
CA SER A 274 -13.53 6.52 -14.15
C SER A 274 -14.44 6.39 -12.94
N HIS A 275 -15.27 7.41 -12.68
CA HIS A 275 -16.07 7.45 -11.47
C HIS A 275 -17.49 7.96 -11.73
N ALA A 276 -18.41 7.53 -10.88
CA ALA A 276 -19.79 8.01 -10.82
C ALA A 276 -20.22 8.18 -9.36
N VAL A 277 -21.39 8.80 -9.16
CA VAL A 277 -21.99 8.96 -7.83
C VAL A 277 -22.45 7.60 -7.30
N PHE A 278 -22.17 7.34 -6.03
CA PHE A 278 -22.63 6.17 -5.30
C PHE A 278 -23.32 6.58 -3.98
N PRO A 279 -24.41 5.92 -3.60
CA PRO A 279 -25.14 4.92 -4.37
C PRO A 279 -25.92 5.51 -5.56
N GLY A 280 -25.90 4.80 -6.69
CA GLY A 280 -26.74 5.12 -7.84
C GLY A 280 -28.21 4.75 -7.62
N TYR A 281 -29.11 5.23 -8.49
CA TYR A 281 -30.56 5.01 -8.37
C TYR A 281 -30.97 3.53 -8.24
N GLY A 282 -30.28 2.63 -8.97
CA GLY A 282 -30.56 1.20 -8.96
C GLY A 282 -30.07 0.45 -7.72
N PHE A 283 -29.25 1.05 -6.85
CA PHE A 283 -28.63 0.37 -5.72
C PHE A 283 -29.65 -0.18 -4.71
N TYR A 284 -30.65 0.63 -4.35
CA TYR A 284 -31.68 0.25 -3.38
C TYR A 284 -32.85 -0.54 -3.99
N ASN A 285 -33.06 -0.40 -5.29
CA ASN A 285 -34.19 -1.02 -5.99
C ASN A 285 -33.81 -2.39 -6.60
N GLY A 286 -32.54 -2.77 -6.55
CA GLY A 286 -32.04 -4.07 -7.03
C GLY A 286 -32.00 -5.14 -5.94
N GLY A 287 -31.75 -6.39 -6.34
CA GLY A 287 -31.58 -7.54 -5.43
C GLY A 287 -30.27 -7.54 -4.61
N PHE A 288 -29.55 -6.42 -4.55
CA PHE A 288 -28.27 -6.31 -3.85
C PHE A 288 -28.42 -6.44 -2.32
N LEU A 289 -29.38 -5.72 -1.73
CA LEU A 289 -29.63 -5.82 -0.29
C LEU A 289 -30.10 -7.23 0.11
N GLU A 290 -30.85 -7.89 -0.78
CA GLU A 290 -31.30 -9.27 -0.59
C GLU A 290 -30.15 -10.27 -0.73
N SER A 291 -29.23 -10.07 -1.69
CA SER A 291 -28.05 -10.91 -1.84
C SER A 291 -27.11 -10.82 -0.64
N ILE A 292 -26.99 -9.64 0.00
CA ILE A 292 -26.25 -9.49 1.27
C ILE A 292 -26.93 -10.23 2.41
N LYS A 293 -28.26 -10.13 2.56
CA LYS A 293 -29.01 -10.84 3.61
C LYS A 293 -28.85 -12.37 3.52
N ASN A 294 -28.79 -12.89 2.30
CA ASN A 294 -28.67 -14.33 2.05
C ASN A 294 -27.25 -14.88 2.30
N ILE A 295 -26.25 -14.01 2.40
CA ILE A 295 -24.92 -14.40 2.89
C ILE A 295 -25.01 -14.39 4.42
N GLY A 296 -25.35 -15.55 4.99
CA GLY A 296 -25.69 -15.77 6.41
C GLY A 296 -24.64 -15.44 7.48
N ASN A 297 -23.70 -14.53 7.20
CA ASN A 297 -22.67 -14.01 8.10
C ASN A 297 -22.64 -12.48 8.18
N ALA A 298 -23.50 -11.74 7.46
CA ALA A 298 -23.56 -10.28 7.62
C ALA A 298 -24.10 -9.94 9.02
N SER A 299 -23.30 -9.24 9.84
CA SER A 299 -23.76 -8.76 11.13
C SER A 299 -24.96 -7.81 10.96
N SER A 300 -25.84 -7.77 11.97
CA SER A 300 -26.98 -6.84 12.00
C SER A 300 -26.54 -5.40 11.66
N ASP A 301 -25.41 -4.97 12.21
CA ASP A 301 -24.83 -3.65 12.00
C ASP A 301 -24.47 -3.37 10.54
N LYS A 302 -23.91 -4.35 9.81
CA LYS A 302 -23.59 -4.19 8.38
C LYS A 302 -24.87 -4.00 7.56
N LEU A 303 -25.92 -4.75 7.87
CA LEU A 303 -27.22 -4.65 7.18
C LEU A 303 -27.92 -3.31 7.46
N GLU A 304 -27.81 -2.79 8.68
CA GLU A 304 -28.31 -1.48 9.05
C GLU A 304 -27.60 -0.37 8.26
N LYS A 305 -26.27 -0.42 8.19
CA LYS A 305 -25.47 0.52 7.39
C LYS A 305 -25.95 0.57 5.94
N PHE A 306 -26.04 -0.58 5.26
CA PHE A 306 -26.49 -0.65 3.87
C PHE A 306 -27.92 -0.14 3.65
N SER A 307 -28.77 -0.15 4.68
CA SER A 307 -30.15 0.33 4.59
C SER A 307 -30.26 1.86 4.77
N ASN A 308 -29.27 2.50 5.38
CA ASN A 308 -29.27 3.95 5.64
C ASN A 308 -28.77 4.73 4.41
N ARG A 309 -29.69 5.43 3.74
CA ARG A 309 -29.39 6.12 2.49
C ARG A 309 -28.38 7.25 2.63
N THR A 310 -28.55 8.07 3.67
CA THR A 310 -27.69 9.23 3.94
C THR A 310 -26.29 8.77 4.30
N TYR A 311 -26.20 7.77 5.19
CA TYR A 311 -24.91 7.18 5.57
C TYR A 311 -24.16 6.66 4.35
N ASN A 312 -24.86 5.93 3.47
CA ASN A 312 -24.24 5.34 2.29
C ASN A 312 -23.66 6.39 1.33
N SER A 313 -24.37 7.49 1.08
CA SER A 313 -23.86 8.57 0.22
C SER A 313 -22.69 9.33 0.84
N GLU A 314 -22.57 9.35 2.16
CA GLU A 314 -21.56 10.13 2.88
C GLU A 314 -20.34 9.31 3.29
N ASN A 315 -20.46 7.98 3.38
CA ASN A 315 -19.41 7.11 3.94
C ASN A 315 -18.97 6.00 2.99
N LEU A 316 -19.89 5.43 2.21
CA LEU A 316 -19.58 4.25 1.42
C LEU A 316 -19.01 4.61 0.04
N SER A 317 -18.06 3.79 -0.40
CA SER A 317 -17.52 3.86 -1.76
C SER A 317 -17.49 2.46 -2.35
N ARG A 318 -17.80 2.34 -3.63
CA ARG A 318 -17.73 1.06 -4.34
C ARG A 318 -16.60 1.10 -5.37
N LEU A 319 -15.72 0.12 -5.33
CA LEU A 319 -14.52 0.09 -6.15
C LEU A 319 -14.45 -1.20 -6.96
N HIS A 320 -14.08 -1.06 -8.23
CA HIS A 320 -13.93 -2.15 -9.18
C HIS A 320 -12.51 -2.15 -9.75
N PHE A 321 -11.77 -3.24 -9.57
CA PHE A 321 -10.45 -3.45 -10.15
C PHE A 321 -10.54 -4.58 -11.17
N PHE A 322 -10.21 -4.30 -12.42
CA PHE A 322 -10.31 -5.29 -13.50
C PHE A 322 -9.29 -5.02 -14.59
N TYR A 323 -8.86 -6.08 -15.28
CA TYR A 323 -8.06 -5.90 -16.48
C TYR A 323 -8.94 -5.34 -17.60
N LYS A 324 -8.47 -4.27 -18.25
CA LYS A 324 -9.21 -3.59 -19.32
C LYS A 324 -9.31 -4.47 -20.56
N ASP A 325 -8.19 -5.05 -20.95
CA ASP A 325 -8.02 -5.77 -22.21
C ASP A 325 -7.49 -7.19 -21.98
N ALA A 326 -7.70 -8.06 -22.97
CA ALA A 326 -7.16 -9.42 -22.97
C ALA A 326 -5.68 -9.51 -23.39
N TYR A 327 -5.08 -8.38 -23.80
CA TYR A 327 -3.69 -8.31 -24.24
C TYR A 327 -2.84 -7.54 -23.24
N VAL A 328 -1.53 -7.68 -23.40
CA VAL A 328 -0.51 -7.00 -22.61
C VAL A 328 0.42 -6.26 -23.57
N ILE A 329 0.86 -5.07 -23.19
CA ILE A 329 1.89 -4.35 -23.94
C ILE A 329 3.25 -4.88 -23.49
N HIS A 330 4.09 -5.31 -24.43
CA HIS A 330 5.41 -5.86 -24.12
C HIS A 330 6.50 -5.01 -24.76
N TYR A 331 7.30 -4.36 -23.92
CA TYR A 331 8.50 -3.64 -24.29
C TYR A 331 9.72 -4.55 -24.15
N ILE A 332 10.52 -4.63 -25.21
CA ILE A 332 11.75 -5.42 -25.23
C ILE A 332 12.94 -4.47 -25.29
N ARG A 333 13.83 -4.56 -24.30
CA ARG A 333 15.11 -3.85 -24.30
C ARG A 333 16.15 -4.74 -24.97
N ASP A 334 16.82 -4.16 -25.95
CA ASP A 334 17.79 -4.87 -26.76
C ASP A 334 19.01 -4.00 -27.12
N LEU A 335 20.13 -4.62 -27.48
CA LEU A 335 21.33 -3.88 -27.88
C LEU A 335 21.14 -3.32 -29.28
N ARG A 336 21.25 -2.00 -29.39
CA ARG A 336 21.39 -1.33 -30.67
C ARG A 336 22.88 -1.16 -30.97
N LEU A 337 23.36 -1.89 -31.98
CA LEU A 337 24.71 -1.70 -32.51
C LEU A 337 24.64 -0.60 -33.57
N ALA A 338 25.48 0.41 -33.42
CA ALA A 338 25.67 1.46 -34.41
C ALA A 338 26.98 1.24 -35.17
N TRP A 339 27.20 1.94 -36.29
CA TRP A 339 28.40 1.74 -37.11
C TRP A 339 29.67 2.13 -36.34
N GLU A 340 29.54 3.04 -35.38
CA GLU A 340 30.57 3.48 -34.44
C GLU A 340 31.06 2.36 -33.51
N ASP A 341 30.28 1.30 -33.31
CA ASP A 341 30.65 0.17 -32.44
C ASP A 341 31.53 -0.87 -33.18
N PHE A 342 31.77 -0.70 -34.49
CA PHE A 342 32.55 -1.62 -35.34
C PHE A 342 33.87 -1.03 -35.85
N ILE A 343 34.21 0.20 -35.46
CA ILE A 343 35.47 0.90 -35.79
C ILE A 343 36.34 0.93 -34.54
#